data_AF-A0A9D8SB45-F1
#
_entry.id   AF-A0A9D8SB45-F1
#
_cell.length_a   1.000
_cell.length_b   1.000
_cell.length_c   1.000
_cell.angle_alpha   90.00
_cell.angle_beta   90.00
_cell.angle_gamma   90.00
#
_symmetry.space_group_name_H-M   'P 1'
#
loop_
_entity.id
_entity.type
_entity.pdbx_description
1 polymer ?
#
loop_
_entity_poly.entity_id
_entity_poly.type
_entity_poly.pdbx_seq_one_letter_code
_entity_poly.pdbx_strand_id
1 'polypeptide(L)'
;MKKITCLLLVCIFVFGLVSCSSANEEVFDLDLDLDATFEADFQGAEFIIIGEQRDGRIEIDPYQEYEDSEWQERLKNRYKEIESKYNLKFVFKTRTIDLVSAHAGGMKWADLYDARADGHWPNINAGLYNALTDVPGFVDNIESGKWGSVAAVEYFKRGDDYYGFYPGYQGIPFPAMGGILYSNLTLVGQYGFNPYEMIEDGTWTWDGFENILRTIGGSPSNLSSGTPVGMYIGDAFYEYFQTAAILNNGGSLVKTDSEGRLVSNFDSKEVREAIEWVRSLVSEGIVEFGQNDIKYDYFMEDLLGFVYEYSYVGTVDTSGFMYNDVDFAILPCPAGPSAEYGKWSAYLGLADRYLTAPITADMEIVNTILDELYAPLGDDPFEWRDVYANRNFLHEESADLYWQMYDNAQPDYYLATQKFQWGSVLRGTTTVTAAIDATKDSIQEALDKNFNDFVK
;
A
#
# COMPACT_ATOMS: atom_id res chain seq x y z
N MET A 1 -6.26 -10.40 -76.33
CA MET A 1 -6.15 -11.86 -76.53
C MET A 1 -7.18 -12.54 -75.62
N LYS A 2 -8.03 -13.42 -76.20
CA LYS A 2 -8.98 -14.41 -75.62
C LYS A 2 -9.85 -13.92 -74.43
N LYS A 3 -11.11 -13.50 -74.56
CA LYS A 3 -12.40 -14.14 -74.98
C LYS A 3 -12.84 -15.36 -74.15
N ILE A 4 -14.17 -15.37 -73.91
CA ILE A 4 -15.13 -16.44 -73.54
C ILE A 4 -15.61 -16.29 -72.07
N THR A 5 -16.81 -15.84 -71.68
CA THR A 5 -18.21 -15.88 -72.18
C THR A 5 -19.04 -17.07 -71.63
N CYS A 6 -20.19 -16.73 -71.02
CA CYS A 6 -21.45 -17.51 -70.90
C CYS A 6 -21.51 -18.71 -69.93
N LEU A 7 -22.63 -19.12 -69.32
CA LEU A 7 -24.02 -18.64 -69.14
C LEU A 7 -24.76 -19.74 -68.32
N LEU A 8 -25.97 -19.40 -67.83
CA LEU A 8 -27.15 -20.26 -67.50
C LEU A 8 -27.24 -20.88 -66.08
N LEU A 9 -28.18 -20.48 -65.21
CA LEU A 9 -29.66 -20.69 -65.18
C LEU A 9 -30.07 -22.17 -65.11
N VAL A 10 -30.72 -22.58 -64.01
CA VAL A 10 -31.97 -23.37 -64.00
C VAL A 10 -32.66 -23.23 -62.63
N CYS A 11 -33.96 -22.92 -62.69
CA CYS A 11 -34.95 -22.78 -61.62
C CYS A 11 -35.34 -24.12 -60.97
N ILE A 12 -36.03 -24.10 -59.82
CA ILE A 12 -37.36 -24.74 -59.63
C ILE A 12 -38.00 -24.29 -58.29
N PHE A 13 -39.27 -23.92 -58.41
CA PHE A 13 -40.31 -23.61 -57.42
C PHE A 13 -40.59 -24.79 -56.45
N VAL A 14 -41.17 -24.51 -55.26
CA VAL A 14 -42.53 -24.94 -54.88
C VAL A 14 -43.03 -24.19 -53.63
N PHE A 15 -44.28 -23.74 -53.74
CA PHE A 15 -45.17 -23.10 -52.76
C PHE A 15 -45.49 -23.98 -51.53
N GLY A 16 -45.74 -23.32 -50.40
CA GLY A 16 -46.51 -23.86 -49.27
C GLY A 16 -47.01 -22.74 -48.35
N LEU A 17 -48.23 -22.24 -48.60
CA LEU A 17 -48.94 -21.25 -47.80
C LEU A 17 -49.63 -21.89 -46.56
N VAL A 18 -49.48 -21.20 -45.42
CA VAL A 18 -50.48 -20.88 -44.37
C VAL A 18 -51.06 -22.00 -43.50
N SER A 19 -50.79 -21.89 -42.19
CA SER A 19 -51.85 -21.79 -41.16
C SER A 19 -51.37 -20.95 -39.96
N CYS A 20 -52.30 -20.17 -39.40
CA CYS A 20 -52.12 -19.07 -38.45
C CYS A 20 -51.99 -19.47 -36.96
N SER A 21 -51.55 -18.47 -36.18
CA SER A 21 -51.65 -18.26 -34.72
C SER A 21 -50.62 -19.01 -33.86
N SER A 22 -49.96 -18.39 -32.88
CA SER A 22 -50.30 -17.21 -32.07
C SER A 22 -49.06 -16.57 -31.43
N ALA A 23 -49.20 -15.28 -31.12
CA ALA A 23 -48.62 -14.56 -29.98
C ALA A 23 -47.12 -14.15 -30.00
N ASN A 24 -46.94 -12.85 -30.28
CA ASN A 24 -45.95 -11.90 -29.77
C ASN A 24 -44.97 -12.40 -28.70
N GLU A 25 -43.68 -12.38 -29.05
CA GLU A 25 -42.64 -11.75 -28.24
C GLU A 25 -41.77 -10.95 -29.23
N GLU A 26 -41.83 -9.61 -29.16
CA GLU A 26 -40.82 -8.75 -29.77
C GLU A 26 -39.52 -8.95 -28.97
N VAL A 27 -38.66 -9.85 -29.45
CA VAL A 27 -37.25 -9.81 -29.08
C VAL A 27 -36.65 -8.69 -29.92
N PHE A 28 -36.37 -7.56 -29.26
CA PHE A 28 -35.41 -6.60 -29.79
C PHE A 28 -34.06 -7.31 -29.86
N ASP A 29 -33.70 -7.79 -31.05
CA ASP A 29 -32.32 -8.11 -31.39
C ASP A 29 -31.57 -6.78 -31.50
N LEU A 30 -31.04 -6.32 -30.36
CA LEU A 30 -29.88 -5.45 -30.34
C LEU A 30 -28.67 -6.34 -30.56
N ASP A 31 -28.40 -6.63 -31.84
CA ASP A 31 -27.07 -6.98 -32.31
C ASP A 31 -26.17 -5.76 -32.04
N LEU A 32 -25.75 -5.60 -30.79
CA LEU A 32 -24.60 -4.78 -30.43
C LEU A 32 -23.38 -5.61 -30.78
N ASP A 33 -22.87 -5.33 -31.97
CA ASP A 33 -21.55 -5.72 -32.43
C ASP A 33 -20.52 -5.22 -31.39
N LEU A 34 -20.20 -6.07 -30.41
CA LEU A 34 -19.28 -5.80 -29.30
C LEU A 34 -17.80 -5.88 -29.72
N ASP A 35 -17.51 -6.08 -31.01
CA ASP A 35 -16.15 -6.21 -31.54
C ASP A 35 -15.69 -5.01 -32.41
N ALA A 36 -16.39 -3.88 -32.35
CA ALA A 36 -15.81 -2.61 -32.79
C ALA A 36 -15.11 -1.94 -31.61
N THR A 37 -13.90 -2.39 -31.26
CA THR A 37 -13.01 -1.61 -30.40
C THR A 37 -12.76 -0.28 -31.11
N PHE A 38 -13.45 0.77 -30.67
CA PHE A 38 -13.15 2.14 -31.05
C PHE A 38 -11.73 2.43 -30.57
N GLU A 39 -10.75 2.39 -31.47
CA GLU A 39 -9.44 2.97 -31.20
C GLU A 39 -9.62 4.49 -31.16
N ALA A 40 -9.69 5.06 -29.96
CA ALA A 40 -9.77 6.50 -29.79
C ALA A 40 -8.49 7.14 -30.34
N ASP A 41 -8.61 8.18 -31.18
CA ASP A 41 -7.48 8.97 -31.69
C ASP A 41 -7.45 10.32 -30.96
N PHE A 42 -6.49 10.51 -30.05
CA PHE A 42 -6.32 11.76 -29.30
C PHE A 42 -5.48 12.81 -30.04
N GLN A 43 -5.23 12.64 -31.35
CA GLN A 43 -4.63 13.65 -32.24
C GLN A 43 -3.28 14.20 -31.75
N GLY A 44 -2.45 13.35 -31.14
CA GLY A 44 -1.15 13.74 -30.58
C GLY A 44 -1.23 14.44 -29.22
N ALA A 45 -2.30 14.21 -28.45
CA ALA A 45 -2.44 14.74 -27.10
C ALA A 45 -1.30 14.29 -26.16
N GLU A 46 -1.03 15.09 -25.14
CA GLU A 46 -0.14 14.71 -24.04
C GLU A 46 -0.97 14.14 -22.87
N PHE A 47 -0.58 12.96 -22.39
CA PHE A 47 -1.02 12.41 -21.12
C PHE A 47 0.06 12.72 -20.06
N ILE A 48 -0.23 13.67 -19.17
CA ILE A 48 0.75 14.25 -18.27
C ILE A 48 0.65 13.57 -16.90
N ILE A 49 1.74 12.93 -16.48
CA ILE A 49 1.87 12.39 -15.12
C ILE A 49 2.86 13.26 -14.36
N ILE A 50 2.41 13.88 -13.27
CA ILE A 50 3.29 14.60 -12.35
C ILE A 50 3.59 13.71 -11.16
N GLY A 51 4.88 13.52 -10.87
CA GLY A 51 5.34 12.83 -9.67
C GLY A 51 6.21 13.71 -8.79
N GLU A 52 6.21 13.41 -7.50
CA GLU A 52 7.19 13.97 -6.57
C GLU A 52 8.57 13.34 -6.77
N GLN A 53 9.61 14.16 -6.81
CA GLN A 53 10.97 13.69 -7.07
C GLN A 53 11.59 13.06 -5.81
N ARG A 54 12.20 11.88 -5.95
CA ARG A 54 13.10 11.29 -4.95
C ARG A 54 14.45 11.00 -5.59
N ASP A 55 15.53 11.44 -4.98
CA ASP A 55 16.91 11.20 -5.46
C ASP A 55 17.14 11.54 -6.95
N GLY A 56 16.48 12.59 -7.42
CA GLY A 56 16.59 13.04 -8.81
C GLY A 56 15.60 12.38 -9.79
N ARG A 57 14.75 11.46 -9.34
CA ARG A 57 13.91 10.58 -10.19
C ARG A 57 12.41 10.74 -9.94
N ILE A 58 11.59 10.40 -10.94
CA ILE A 58 10.14 10.23 -10.84
C ILE A 58 9.88 8.73 -10.82
N GLU A 59 9.37 8.21 -9.71
CA GLU A 59 9.36 6.76 -9.49
C GLU A 59 8.44 5.98 -10.44
N ILE A 60 7.34 6.60 -10.85
CA ILE A 60 6.40 6.02 -11.81
C ILE A 60 6.85 6.10 -13.27
N ASP A 61 7.96 6.79 -13.58
CA ASP A 61 8.44 6.94 -14.96
C ASP A 61 9.15 5.64 -15.41
N PRO A 62 8.53 4.82 -16.28
CA PRO A 62 9.08 3.53 -16.69
C PRO A 62 10.36 3.69 -17.53
N TYR A 63 10.62 4.88 -18.07
CA TYR A 63 11.76 5.17 -18.93
C TYR A 63 13.01 5.60 -18.15
N GLN A 64 12.88 5.86 -16.85
CA GLN A 64 14.05 6.08 -15.99
C GLN A 64 14.73 4.75 -15.69
N GLU A 65 16.06 4.71 -15.74
CA GLU A 65 16.82 3.48 -15.50
C GLU A 65 16.64 3.00 -14.05
N TYR A 66 15.83 1.96 -13.89
CA TYR A 66 15.89 1.04 -12.77
C TYR A 66 16.76 -0.14 -13.23
N GLU A 67 17.21 -1.00 -12.31
CA GLU A 67 17.96 -2.21 -12.70
C GLU A 67 17.20 -2.95 -13.83
N ASP A 68 17.90 -3.26 -14.92
CA ASP A 68 17.33 -3.90 -16.12
C ASP A 68 16.65 -5.22 -15.75
N SER A 69 15.33 -5.15 -15.52
CA SER A 69 14.48 -6.28 -15.23
C SER A 69 13.50 -6.50 -16.39
N GLU A 70 13.18 -7.77 -16.65
CA GLU A 70 12.15 -8.16 -17.62
C GLU A 70 10.82 -7.44 -17.37
N TRP A 71 10.50 -7.20 -16.09
CA TRP A 71 9.33 -6.45 -15.66
C TRP A 71 9.33 -5.00 -16.15
N GLN A 72 10.46 -4.31 -16.04
CA GLN A 72 10.57 -2.93 -16.51
C GLN A 72 10.42 -2.81 -18.03
N GLU A 73 10.97 -3.76 -18.79
CA GLU A 73 10.79 -3.78 -20.24
C GLU A 73 9.33 -4.03 -20.65
N ARG A 74 8.61 -4.92 -19.93
CA ARG A 74 7.16 -5.12 -20.12
C ARG A 74 6.38 -3.83 -19.86
N LEU A 75 6.71 -3.09 -18.80
CA LEU A 75 6.11 -1.78 -18.52
C LEU A 75 6.40 -0.78 -19.65
N LYS A 76 7.66 -0.59 -20.05
CA LYS A 76 8.03 0.32 -21.15
C LYS A 76 7.27 -0.01 -22.45
N ASN A 77 7.07 -1.29 -22.74
CA ASN A 77 6.32 -1.71 -23.92
C ASN A 77 4.82 -1.40 -23.80
N ARG A 78 4.20 -1.64 -22.65
CA ARG A 78 2.79 -1.24 -22.39
C ARG A 78 2.59 0.25 -22.63
N TYR A 79 3.47 1.10 -22.13
CA TYR A 79 3.40 2.55 -22.36
C TYR A 79 3.46 2.89 -23.86
N LYS A 80 4.40 2.32 -24.62
CA LYS A 80 4.51 2.54 -26.08
C LYS A 80 3.32 2.03 -26.88
N GLU A 81 2.75 0.90 -26.47
CA GLU A 81 1.55 0.32 -27.07
C GLU A 81 0.36 1.27 -26.91
N ILE A 82 0.16 1.80 -25.70
CA ILE A 82 -0.87 2.79 -25.39
C ILE A 82 -0.65 4.08 -26.20
N GLU A 83 0.58 4.62 -26.24
CA GLU A 83 0.92 5.81 -27.06
C GLU A 83 0.53 5.61 -28.53
N SER A 84 0.84 4.43 -29.09
CA SER A 84 0.58 4.10 -30.48
C SER A 84 -0.91 3.90 -30.75
N LYS A 85 -1.60 3.14 -29.89
CA LYS A 85 -3.03 2.81 -30.01
C LYS A 85 -3.90 4.06 -29.97
N TYR A 86 -3.54 4.99 -29.08
CA TYR A 86 -4.36 6.16 -28.78
C TYR A 86 -3.87 7.44 -29.45
N ASN A 87 -2.77 7.38 -30.21
CA ASN A 87 -2.09 8.53 -30.80
C ASN A 87 -1.87 9.65 -29.76
N LEU A 88 -1.26 9.29 -28.64
CA LEU A 88 -0.92 10.20 -27.55
C LEU A 88 0.56 10.06 -27.17
N LYS A 89 1.04 10.95 -26.31
CA LYS A 89 2.37 10.85 -25.71
C LYS A 89 2.30 10.95 -24.19
N PHE A 90 2.97 10.04 -23.48
CA PHE A 90 3.16 10.19 -22.04
C PHE A 90 4.23 11.25 -21.76
N VAL A 91 3.93 12.12 -20.80
CA VAL A 91 4.84 13.18 -20.36
C VAL A 91 4.97 13.16 -18.85
N PHE A 92 6.12 12.71 -18.37
CA PHE A 92 6.47 12.69 -16.95
C PHE A 92 7.12 14.01 -16.55
N LYS A 93 6.61 14.61 -15.46
CA LYS A 93 7.12 15.89 -14.95
C LYS A 93 7.31 15.80 -13.44
N THR A 94 8.39 16.40 -12.94
CA THR A 94 8.55 16.58 -11.50
C THR A 94 7.63 17.69 -11.01
N ARG A 95 7.13 17.54 -9.79
CA ARG A 95 6.36 18.61 -9.13
C ARG A 95 7.23 19.86 -8.98
N THR A 96 6.92 20.88 -9.78
CA THR A 96 7.58 22.20 -9.75
C THR A 96 6.61 23.35 -9.51
N ILE A 97 5.32 23.03 -9.34
CA ILE A 97 4.23 24.00 -9.28
C ILE A 97 3.44 23.90 -7.97
N ASP A 98 2.97 25.05 -7.48
CA ASP A 98 1.98 25.13 -6.41
C ASP A 98 0.61 24.74 -6.99
N LEU A 99 0.09 23.59 -6.55
CA LEU A 99 -1.14 22.99 -7.07
C LEU A 99 -2.37 23.88 -6.81
N VAL A 100 -2.41 24.57 -5.67
CA VAL A 100 -3.52 25.48 -5.32
C VAL A 100 -3.55 26.66 -6.29
N SER A 101 -2.39 27.25 -6.55
CA SER A 101 -2.24 28.35 -7.51
C SER A 101 -2.53 27.89 -8.96
N ALA A 102 -2.09 26.69 -9.35
CA ALA A 102 -2.37 26.13 -10.67
C ALA A 102 -3.87 25.89 -10.88
N HIS A 103 -4.55 25.34 -9.86
CA HIS A 103 -5.99 25.14 -9.86
C HIS A 103 -6.76 26.48 -9.92
N ALA A 104 -6.40 27.46 -9.09
CA ALA A 104 -7.04 28.78 -9.11
C ALA A 104 -6.92 29.48 -10.48
N GLY A 105 -5.86 29.16 -11.24
CA GLY A 105 -5.67 29.62 -12.61
C GLY A 105 -6.46 28.84 -13.68
N GLY A 106 -7.15 27.75 -13.32
CA GLY A 106 -7.88 26.87 -14.24
C GLY A 106 -6.99 26.14 -15.23
N MET A 107 -5.69 26.01 -14.93
CA MET A 107 -4.73 25.39 -15.85
C MET A 107 -4.70 23.88 -15.65
N LYS A 108 -4.83 23.10 -16.72
CA LYS A 108 -4.47 21.68 -16.69
C LYS A 108 -2.97 21.56 -16.44
N TRP A 109 -2.60 20.95 -15.32
CA TRP A 109 -1.20 20.72 -14.94
C TRP A 109 -0.81 19.25 -14.99
N ALA A 110 -1.75 18.32 -14.77
CA ALA A 110 -1.57 16.89 -14.95
C ALA A 110 -2.91 16.20 -15.30
N ASP A 111 -2.79 15.00 -15.87
CA ASP A 111 -3.86 14.01 -15.97
C ASP A 111 -3.87 13.09 -14.74
N LEU A 112 -2.68 12.68 -14.29
CA LEU A 112 -2.49 11.96 -13.03
C LEU A 112 -1.40 12.63 -12.17
N TYR A 113 -1.60 12.61 -10.87
CA TYR A 113 -0.67 13.13 -9.88
C TYR A 113 -0.29 12.04 -8.89
N ASP A 114 1.01 11.75 -8.84
CA ASP A 114 1.69 10.84 -7.94
C ASP A 114 2.36 11.60 -6.79
N ALA A 115 1.91 11.34 -5.57
CA ALA A 115 2.54 11.87 -4.36
C ALA A 115 2.36 10.96 -3.16
N ARG A 116 3.01 11.34 -2.05
CA ARG A 116 2.77 10.71 -0.75
C ARG A 116 1.37 11.01 -0.23
N ALA A 117 0.84 10.12 0.62
CA ALA A 117 -0.51 10.27 1.19
C ALA A 117 -0.73 11.64 1.88
N ASP A 118 0.26 12.13 2.63
CA ASP A 118 0.23 13.45 3.30
C ASP A 118 0.13 14.62 2.32
N GLY A 119 0.69 14.45 1.11
CA GLY A 119 0.58 15.41 0.02
C GLY A 119 -0.81 15.46 -0.62
N HIS A 120 -1.59 14.38 -0.56
CA HIS A 120 -2.91 14.31 -1.18
C HIS A 120 -4.04 14.78 -0.29
N TRP A 121 -4.04 14.48 1.02
CA TRP A 121 -5.20 14.78 1.87
C TRP A 121 -5.62 16.26 1.89
N PRO A 122 -4.70 17.24 1.99
CA PRO A 122 -5.09 18.64 1.92
C PRO A 122 -5.75 19.01 0.58
N ASN A 123 -5.32 18.37 -0.51
CA ASN A 123 -5.84 18.63 -1.86
C ASN A 123 -7.19 17.94 -2.08
N ILE A 124 -7.37 16.72 -1.55
CA ILE A 124 -8.67 16.04 -1.50
C ILE A 124 -9.66 16.96 -0.77
N ASN A 125 -9.35 17.37 0.47
CA ASN A 125 -10.27 18.18 1.28
C ASN A 125 -10.59 19.55 0.66
N ALA A 126 -9.67 20.09 -0.15
CA ALA A 126 -9.86 21.33 -0.88
C ALA A 126 -10.64 21.16 -2.20
N GLY A 127 -11.11 19.95 -2.54
CA GLY A 127 -11.87 19.67 -3.76
C GLY A 127 -11.04 19.73 -5.04
N LEU A 128 -9.73 19.46 -4.95
CA LEU A 128 -8.81 19.62 -6.08
C LEU A 128 -8.66 18.36 -6.96
N TYR A 129 -9.34 17.27 -6.61
CA TYR A 129 -9.30 16.01 -7.37
C TYR A 129 -10.69 15.60 -7.83
N ASN A 130 -10.75 14.96 -9.00
CA ASN A 130 -11.92 14.22 -9.44
C ASN A 130 -12.07 12.94 -8.61
N ALA A 131 -13.33 12.56 -8.33
CA ALA A 131 -13.61 11.20 -7.91
C ALA A 131 -13.32 10.24 -9.08
N LEU A 132 -12.71 9.11 -8.77
CA LEU A 132 -12.40 8.04 -9.70
C LEU A 132 -13.46 6.93 -9.68
N THR A 133 -14.42 6.97 -8.75
CA THR A 133 -15.51 5.98 -8.62
C THR A 133 -16.28 5.77 -9.93
N ASP A 134 -16.50 6.85 -10.67
CA ASP A 134 -17.26 6.83 -11.93
C ASP A 134 -16.44 6.35 -13.14
N VAL A 135 -15.15 6.05 -12.97
CA VAL A 135 -14.32 5.45 -14.02
C VAL A 135 -14.74 3.98 -14.19
N PRO A 136 -15.27 3.54 -15.36
CA PRO A 136 -15.59 2.14 -15.64
C PRO A 136 -14.56 1.14 -15.13
N GLY A 137 -15.03 0.17 -14.32
CA GLY A 137 -14.21 -0.90 -13.77
C GLY A 137 -13.26 -0.47 -12.64
N PHE A 138 -13.15 0.82 -12.30
CA PHE A 138 -12.23 1.31 -11.28
C PHE A 138 -12.43 0.63 -9.93
N VAL A 139 -13.66 0.65 -9.40
CA VAL A 139 -13.98 0.06 -8.09
C VAL A 139 -13.70 -1.44 -8.08
N ASP A 140 -14.14 -2.17 -9.11
CA ASP A 140 -13.89 -3.62 -9.21
C ASP A 140 -12.38 -3.93 -9.28
N ASN A 141 -11.61 -3.10 -9.99
CA ASN A 141 -10.17 -3.30 -10.18
C ASN A 141 -9.35 -3.00 -8.90
N ILE A 142 -9.73 -2.00 -8.10
CA ILE A 142 -9.02 -1.70 -6.86
C ILE A 142 -9.45 -2.64 -5.72
N GLU A 143 -10.73 -3.00 -5.63
CA GLU A 143 -11.25 -3.88 -4.57
C GLU A 143 -10.86 -5.34 -4.78
N SER A 144 -10.62 -5.76 -6.03
CA SER A 144 -10.02 -7.07 -6.34
C SER A 144 -8.51 -7.14 -6.10
N GLY A 145 -7.85 -6.00 -5.81
CA GLY A 145 -6.40 -5.92 -5.69
C GLY A 145 -5.65 -5.98 -7.03
N LYS A 146 -6.37 -6.03 -8.16
CA LYS A 146 -5.77 -6.04 -9.51
C LYS A 146 -4.91 -4.80 -9.75
N TRP A 147 -5.33 -3.64 -9.21
CA TRP A 147 -4.58 -2.39 -9.36
C TRP A 147 -3.64 -2.06 -8.18
N GLY A 148 -3.54 -2.93 -7.18
CA GLY A 148 -2.63 -2.75 -6.05
C GLY A 148 -3.23 -3.12 -4.71
N SER A 149 -2.94 -2.33 -3.67
CA SER A 149 -3.39 -2.64 -2.30
C SER A 149 -4.86 -2.33 -2.11
N VAL A 150 -5.66 -3.33 -1.76
CA VAL A 150 -7.04 -3.13 -1.29
C VAL A 150 -7.04 -2.28 0.00
N ALA A 151 -6.13 -2.55 0.92
CA ALA A 151 -5.98 -1.80 2.17
C ALA A 151 -5.67 -0.31 1.95
N ALA A 152 -4.83 0.01 0.95
CA ALA A 152 -4.42 1.39 0.70
C ALA A 152 -5.51 2.24 0.04
N VAL A 153 -6.52 1.63 -0.58
CA VAL A 153 -7.67 2.33 -1.16
C VAL A 153 -8.46 3.09 -0.10
N GLU A 154 -8.55 2.55 1.12
CA GLU A 154 -9.30 3.17 2.23
C GLU A 154 -8.75 4.55 2.62
N TYR A 155 -7.46 4.84 2.38
CA TYR A 155 -6.91 6.19 2.61
C TYR A 155 -7.58 7.28 1.76
N PHE A 156 -8.06 6.90 0.58
CA PHE A 156 -8.56 7.80 -0.45
C PHE A 156 -10.06 7.73 -0.64
N LYS A 157 -10.75 6.92 0.17
CA LYS A 157 -12.21 6.88 0.22
C LYS A 157 -12.77 8.04 1.04
N ARG A 158 -13.79 8.72 0.54
CA ARG A 158 -14.58 9.73 1.26
C ARG A 158 -16.06 9.49 0.97
N GLY A 159 -16.80 9.02 1.96
CA GLY A 159 -18.17 8.54 1.74
C GLY A 159 -18.16 7.37 0.75
N ASP A 160 -18.91 7.51 -0.34
CA ASP A 160 -19.00 6.50 -1.40
C ASP A 160 -17.96 6.73 -2.53
N ASP A 161 -17.20 7.82 -2.46
CA ASP A 161 -16.27 8.22 -3.51
C ASP A 161 -14.81 7.82 -3.22
N TYR A 162 -14.09 7.39 -4.25
CA TYR A 162 -12.65 7.09 -4.21
C TYR A 162 -11.88 8.15 -4.99
N TYR A 163 -10.85 8.75 -4.39
CA TYR A 163 -10.09 9.84 -5.00
C TYR A 163 -8.68 9.45 -5.46
N GLY A 164 -8.26 8.23 -5.15
CA GLY A 164 -6.94 7.74 -5.50
C GLY A 164 -6.75 6.28 -5.15
N PHE A 165 -5.63 5.73 -5.61
CA PHE A 165 -5.26 4.33 -5.41
C PHE A 165 -3.74 4.17 -5.37
N TYR A 166 -3.28 3.07 -4.76
CA TYR A 166 -1.87 2.69 -4.74
C TYR A 166 -1.56 1.79 -5.94
N PRO A 167 -0.71 2.19 -6.91
CA PRO A 167 -0.52 1.45 -8.15
C PRO A 167 0.63 0.42 -8.03
N GLY A 168 0.31 -0.77 -7.53
CA GLY A 168 1.33 -1.72 -7.04
C GLY A 168 2.32 -2.33 -8.06
N TYR A 169 2.03 -2.27 -9.36
CA TYR A 169 2.73 -3.05 -10.40
C TYR A 169 3.41 -2.18 -11.47
N GLN A 170 3.33 -0.85 -11.36
CA GLN A 170 3.90 0.10 -12.34
C GLN A 170 5.36 0.46 -12.13
N GLY A 171 6.10 -0.29 -11.31
CA GLY A 171 7.48 0.05 -10.96
C GLY A 171 7.59 1.18 -9.92
N ILE A 172 6.45 1.62 -9.38
CA ILE A 172 6.36 2.39 -8.13
C ILE A 172 6.99 1.52 -7.02
N PRO A 173 7.81 2.11 -6.13
CA PRO A 173 8.70 1.35 -5.25
C PRO A 173 7.97 0.27 -4.46
N PHE A 174 8.76 -0.72 -4.02
CA PHE A 174 8.36 -1.77 -3.09
C PHE A 174 7.34 -1.23 -2.07
N PRO A 175 6.11 -1.80 -2.02
CA PRO A 175 5.02 -1.23 -1.23
C PRO A 175 5.46 -1.08 0.21
N ALA A 176 5.61 0.14 0.72
CA ALA A 176 6.39 0.39 1.92
C ALA A 176 5.50 0.35 3.17
N MET A 177 5.52 -0.77 3.89
CA MET A 177 4.79 -0.89 5.14
C MET A 177 5.67 -0.53 6.34
N GLY A 178 5.09 0.15 7.33
CA GLY A 178 5.69 0.35 8.64
C GLY A 178 5.26 -0.73 9.64
N GLY A 179 6.02 -0.85 10.72
CA GLY A 179 5.73 -1.83 11.78
C GLY A 179 6.19 -3.25 11.45
N ILE A 180 7.18 -3.37 10.56
CA ILE A 180 7.79 -4.64 10.18
C ILE A 180 8.82 -5.04 11.23
N LEU A 181 8.75 -6.28 11.69
CA LEU A 181 9.75 -6.84 12.60
C LEU A 181 10.82 -7.56 11.80
N TYR A 182 12.04 -7.06 11.88
CA TYR A 182 13.22 -7.76 11.40
C TYR A 182 13.80 -8.62 12.51
N SER A 183 14.08 -9.88 12.19
CA SER A 183 14.73 -10.83 13.10
C SER A 183 16.08 -11.24 12.52
N ASN A 184 17.17 -11.11 13.30
CA ASN A 184 18.45 -11.70 12.95
C ASN A 184 18.37 -13.22 13.26
N LEU A 185 18.20 -14.03 12.22
CA LEU A 185 17.97 -15.48 12.37
C LEU A 185 19.20 -16.20 12.90
N THR A 186 20.41 -15.71 12.57
CA THR A 186 21.66 -16.26 13.10
C THR A 186 21.72 -16.11 14.62
N LEU A 187 21.50 -14.90 15.14
CA LEU A 187 21.52 -14.64 16.57
C LEU A 187 20.37 -15.36 17.29
N VAL A 188 19.14 -15.23 16.80
CA VAL A 188 17.97 -15.86 17.44
C VAL A 188 18.09 -17.39 17.48
N GLY A 189 18.62 -17.99 16.41
CA GLY A 189 18.89 -19.43 16.32
C GLY A 189 19.94 -19.93 17.32
N GLN A 190 20.95 -19.11 17.68
CA GLN A 190 21.94 -19.48 18.71
C GLN A 190 21.31 -19.71 20.08
N TYR A 191 20.15 -19.08 20.35
CA TYR A 191 19.40 -19.26 21.58
C TYR A 191 18.30 -20.33 21.47
N GLY A 192 18.24 -21.06 20.35
CA GLY A 192 17.36 -22.20 20.17
C GLY A 192 15.93 -21.85 19.74
N PHE A 193 15.73 -20.68 19.12
CA PHE A 193 14.43 -20.25 18.61
C PHE A 193 14.44 -20.15 17.09
N ASN A 194 13.32 -20.50 16.45
CA ASN A 194 13.05 -20.28 15.05
C ASN A 194 11.70 -19.57 14.92
N PRO A 195 11.66 -18.27 14.57
CA PRO A 195 10.42 -17.53 14.47
C PRO A 195 9.41 -18.11 13.48
N TYR A 196 9.85 -18.71 12.37
CA TYR A 196 8.94 -19.33 11.40
C TYR A 196 8.24 -20.56 11.99
N GLU A 197 8.97 -21.44 12.68
CA GLU A 197 8.39 -22.60 13.37
C GLU A 197 7.39 -22.15 14.46
N MET A 198 7.71 -21.05 15.17
CA MET A 198 6.81 -20.49 16.17
C MET A 198 5.53 -19.91 15.56
N ILE A 199 5.60 -19.37 14.34
CA ILE A 199 4.42 -18.91 13.61
C ILE A 199 3.56 -20.12 13.24
N GLU A 200 4.17 -21.18 12.69
CA GLU A 200 3.48 -22.41 12.27
C GLU A 200 2.80 -23.15 13.43
N ASP A 201 3.46 -23.22 14.60
CA ASP A 201 2.99 -24.01 15.74
C ASP A 201 2.04 -23.26 16.69
N GLY A 202 1.80 -21.96 16.45
CA GLY A 202 0.89 -21.16 17.25
C GLY A 202 1.54 -20.42 18.42
N THR A 203 2.87 -20.47 18.57
CA THR A 203 3.58 -19.90 19.71
C THR A 203 4.15 -18.50 19.46
N TRP A 204 4.04 -17.96 18.25
CA TRP A 204 4.39 -16.56 17.91
C TRP A 204 3.38 -15.55 18.50
N THR A 205 3.42 -15.44 19.81
CA THR A 205 2.53 -14.65 20.67
C THR A 205 3.35 -13.73 21.57
N TRP A 206 2.72 -12.76 22.24
CA TRP A 206 3.42 -11.89 23.19
C TRP A 206 4.25 -12.67 24.22
N ASP A 207 3.69 -13.72 24.83
CA ASP A 207 4.40 -14.56 25.80
C ASP A 207 5.59 -15.29 25.17
N GLY A 208 5.41 -15.83 23.96
CA GLY A 208 6.48 -16.49 23.20
C GLY A 208 7.61 -15.54 22.88
N PHE A 209 7.29 -14.35 22.37
CA PHE A 209 8.25 -13.31 22.03
C PHE A 209 8.99 -12.77 23.26
N GLU A 210 8.29 -12.51 24.36
CA GLU A 210 8.89 -12.13 25.64
C GLU A 210 9.91 -13.16 26.12
N ASN A 211 9.60 -14.46 25.98
CA ASN A 211 10.53 -15.51 26.34
C ASN A 211 11.81 -15.47 25.49
N ILE A 212 11.71 -15.19 24.19
CA ILE A 212 12.88 -15.02 23.32
C ILE A 212 13.71 -13.81 23.81
N LEU A 213 13.06 -12.65 23.98
CA LEU A 213 13.73 -11.41 24.38
C LEU A 213 14.48 -11.58 25.71
N ARG A 214 13.84 -12.22 26.70
CA ARG A 214 14.47 -12.50 28.00
C ARG A 214 15.60 -13.52 27.90
N THR A 215 15.52 -14.47 26.97
CA THR A 215 16.54 -15.52 26.79
C THR A 215 17.78 -15.00 26.09
N ILE A 216 17.63 -14.19 25.04
CA ILE A 216 18.75 -13.44 24.44
C ILE A 216 19.36 -12.52 25.51
N GLY A 217 18.50 -11.87 26.28
CA GLY A 217 18.86 -11.02 27.42
C GLY A 217 19.39 -9.66 26.99
N GLY A 218 19.86 -8.88 27.96
CA GLY A 218 20.67 -7.67 27.74
C GLY A 218 19.99 -6.32 28.04
N SER A 219 20.75 -5.41 28.65
CA SER A 219 20.50 -3.95 28.72
C SER A 219 21.57 -3.25 27.87
N PRO A 220 21.41 -2.01 27.35
CA PRO A 220 22.38 -1.40 26.43
C PRO A 220 23.71 -1.00 27.04
N SER A 221 23.83 -0.98 28.37
CA SER A 221 25.17 -1.05 28.98
C SER A 221 25.97 -2.21 28.37
N ASN A 222 25.26 -3.25 27.94
CA ASN A 222 25.82 -4.46 27.41
C ASN A 222 26.06 -4.42 25.89
N LEU A 223 25.36 -3.59 25.11
CA LEU A 223 25.68 -3.36 23.69
C LEU A 223 27.11 -2.80 23.56
N SER A 224 27.45 -1.80 24.39
CA SER A 224 28.83 -1.26 24.44
C SER A 224 29.87 -2.26 24.99
N SER A 225 29.41 -3.39 25.54
CA SER A 225 30.26 -4.48 26.05
C SER A 225 30.33 -5.69 25.11
N GLY A 226 29.64 -5.65 23.96
CA GLY A 226 29.58 -6.77 23.00
C GLY A 226 28.68 -7.93 23.43
N THR A 227 27.72 -7.70 24.33
CA THR A 227 26.72 -8.72 24.70
C THR A 227 25.45 -8.53 23.86
N PRO A 228 24.86 -9.61 23.34
CA PRO A 228 23.60 -9.54 22.61
C PRO A 228 22.45 -8.90 23.41
N VAL A 229 21.56 -8.22 22.68
CA VAL A 229 20.30 -7.67 23.20
C VAL A 229 19.13 -8.24 22.40
N GLY A 230 18.05 -8.60 23.08
CA GLY A 230 16.84 -9.10 22.44
C GLY A 230 16.24 -8.09 21.44
N MET A 231 15.92 -6.88 21.90
CA MET A 231 15.34 -5.83 21.05
C MET A 231 15.72 -4.43 21.53
N TYR A 232 15.80 -3.50 20.57
CA TYR A 232 16.01 -2.08 20.80
C TYR A 232 14.90 -1.29 20.10
N ILE A 233 14.28 -0.38 20.85
CA ILE A 233 13.32 0.58 20.31
C ILE A 233 14.02 1.94 20.27
N GLY A 234 14.21 2.48 19.06
CA GLY A 234 14.66 3.85 18.83
C GLY A 234 13.61 4.89 19.26
N ASP A 235 13.93 6.17 19.13
CA ASP A 235 13.10 7.28 19.62
C ASP A 235 11.59 7.08 19.38
N ALA A 236 10.78 7.35 20.41
CA ALA A 236 9.30 7.25 20.37
C ALA A 236 8.65 8.25 19.41
N PHE A 237 9.44 9.02 18.65
CA PHE A 237 8.97 9.78 17.51
C PHE A 237 8.44 8.87 16.40
N TYR A 238 9.01 7.67 16.26
CA TYR A 238 8.54 6.68 15.30
C TYR A 238 7.81 5.55 16.04
N GLU A 239 6.50 5.49 15.83
CA GLU A 239 5.57 4.59 16.54
C GLU A 239 5.49 3.17 15.92
N TYR A 240 6.59 2.68 15.32
CA TYR A 240 6.62 1.41 14.58
C TYR A 240 6.12 0.23 15.41
N PHE A 241 6.77 0.00 16.55
CA PHE A 241 6.45 -1.13 17.41
C PHE A 241 5.08 -0.98 18.07
N GLN A 242 4.76 0.24 18.51
CA GLN A 242 3.53 0.53 19.21
C GLN A 242 2.31 0.30 18.31
N THR A 243 2.36 0.81 17.08
CA THR A 243 1.30 0.60 16.09
C THR A 243 1.22 -0.87 15.70
N ALA A 244 2.34 -1.54 15.43
CA ALA A 244 2.35 -2.97 15.09
C ALA A 244 1.76 -3.85 16.20
N ALA A 245 2.07 -3.55 17.47
CA ALA A 245 1.51 -4.25 18.63
C ALA A 245 0.00 -4.07 18.76
N ILE A 246 -0.53 -2.89 18.45
CA ILE A 246 -1.97 -2.62 18.45
C ILE A 246 -2.67 -3.43 17.35
N LEU A 247 -2.14 -3.37 16.12
CA LEU A 247 -2.74 -4.04 14.97
C LEU A 247 -2.74 -5.56 15.14
N ASN A 248 -1.62 -6.13 15.60
CA ASN A 248 -1.51 -7.57 15.85
C ASN A 248 -2.09 -7.99 17.22
N ASN A 249 -2.76 -7.09 17.95
CA ASN A 249 -3.66 -7.40 19.06
C ASN A 249 -5.15 -7.33 18.64
N GLY A 250 -5.43 -7.21 17.33
CA GLY A 250 -6.79 -7.05 16.81
C GLY A 250 -7.37 -5.64 16.99
N GLY A 251 -6.53 -4.66 17.35
CA GLY A 251 -6.93 -3.27 17.52
C GLY A 251 -6.73 -2.41 16.26
N SER A 252 -7.16 -1.15 16.36
CA SER A 252 -6.87 -0.09 15.41
C SER A 252 -6.78 1.25 16.15
N LEU A 253 -5.96 2.18 15.67
CA LEU A 253 -5.84 3.53 16.25
C LEU A 253 -7.04 4.42 15.88
N VAL A 254 -7.61 4.19 14.71
CA VAL A 254 -8.76 4.90 14.13
C VAL A 254 -9.75 3.87 13.62
N LYS A 255 -11.03 4.20 13.65
CA LYS A 255 -12.09 3.39 13.05
C LYS A 255 -13.09 4.27 12.32
N THR A 256 -13.87 3.67 11.46
CA THR A 256 -15.01 4.32 10.82
C THR A 256 -16.26 4.11 11.67
N ASP A 257 -17.01 5.19 11.95
CA ASP A 257 -18.29 5.11 12.64
C ASP A 257 -19.45 4.75 11.68
N SER A 258 -20.68 4.68 12.19
CA SER A 258 -21.86 4.33 11.39
C SER A 258 -22.21 5.35 10.31
N GLU A 259 -21.65 6.56 10.38
CA GLU A 259 -21.87 7.63 9.41
C GLU A 259 -20.72 7.73 8.39
N GLY A 260 -19.75 6.81 8.44
CA GLY A 260 -18.59 6.83 7.56
C GLY A 260 -17.49 7.79 8.02
N ARG A 261 -17.57 8.35 9.23
CA ARG A 261 -16.56 9.28 9.75
C ARG A 261 -15.44 8.52 10.46
N LEU A 262 -14.22 9.02 10.30
CA LEU A 262 -13.07 8.52 11.05
C LEU A 262 -13.10 9.05 12.49
N VAL A 263 -13.07 8.14 13.45
CA VAL A 263 -13.08 8.44 14.88
C VAL A 263 -11.91 7.79 15.61
N SER A 264 -11.41 8.47 16.63
CA SER A 264 -10.34 7.95 17.49
C SER A 264 -10.79 6.64 18.16
N ASN A 265 -9.92 5.64 18.14
CA ASN A 265 -10.18 4.33 18.76
C ASN A 265 -9.18 4.00 19.89
N PHE A 266 -8.45 5.00 20.39
CA PHE A 266 -7.48 4.87 21.49
C PHE A 266 -8.09 4.36 22.81
N ASP A 267 -9.40 4.55 23.01
CA ASP A 267 -10.10 4.09 24.21
C ASP A 267 -10.44 2.59 24.20
N SER A 268 -10.22 1.89 23.08
CA SER A 268 -10.52 0.46 22.95
C SER A 268 -9.68 -0.41 23.89
N LYS A 269 -10.22 -1.59 24.21
CA LYS A 269 -9.54 -2.57 25.08
C LYS A 269 -8.23 -3.02 24.44
N GLU A 270 -8.28 -3.31 23.15
CA GLU A 270 -7.19 -3.86 22.34
C GLU A 270 -6.02 -2.88 22.27
N VAL A 271 -6.31 -1.59 22.07
CA VAL A 271 -5.29 -0.53 22.11
C VAL A 271 -4.68 -0.42 23.50
N ARG A 272 -5.49 -0.36 24.55
CA ARG A 272 -4.99 -0.23 25.93
C ARG A 272 -4.11 -1.40 26.36
N GLU A 273 -4.51 -2.62 26.02
CA GLU A 273 -3.72 -3.83 26.28
C GLU A 273 -2.36 -3.77 25.58
N ALA A 274 -2.32 -3.41 24.30
CA ALA A 274 -1.08 -3.32 23.55
C ALA A 274 -0.14 -2.22 24.08
N ILE A 275 -0.68 -1.04 24.42
CA ILE A 275 0.14 0.05 24.97
C ILE A 275 0.72 -0.35 26.33
N GLU A 276 -0.07 -0.98 27.20
CA GLU A 276 0.44 -1.45 28.50
C GLU A 276 1.45 -2.59 28.34
N TRP A 277 1.29 -3.48 27.36
CA TRP A 277 2.29 -4.50 27.04
C TRP A 277 3.61 -3.89 26.58
N VAL A 278 3.59 -3.01 25.58
CA VAL A 278 4.82 -2.34 25.12
C VAL A 278 5.50 -1.57 26.27
N ARG A 279 4.70 -0.91 27.11
CA ARG A 279 5.20 -0.22 28.31
C ARG A 279 5.80 -1.20 29.33
N SER A 280 5.20 -2.37 29.55
CA SER A 280 5.75 -3.35 30.50
C SER A 280 7.12 -3.82 30.06
N LEU A 281 7.30 -4.12 28.76
CA LEU A 281 8.59 -4.53 28.20
C LEU A 281 9.71 -3.53 28.48
N VAL A 282 9.41 -2.24 28.32
CA VAL A 282 10.35 -1.15 28.62
C VAL A 282 10.58 -1.02 30.13
N SER A 283 9.51 -1.03 30.93
CA SER A 283 9.61 -0.81 32.38
C SER A 283 10.30 -1.95 33.13
N GLU A 284 10.19 -3.18 32.61
CA GLU A 284 10.85 -4.37 33.14
C GLU A 284 12.28 -4.54 32.59
N GLY A 285 12.70 -3.68 31.65
CA GLY A 285 14.02 -3.75 31.02
C GLY A 285 14.21 -4.99 30.13
N ILE A 286 13.12 -5.53 29.59
CA ILE A 286 13.15 -6.62 28.59
C ILE A 286 13.58 -6.06 27.24
N VAL A 287 13.12 -4.84 26.95
CA VAL A 287 13.42 -4.12 25.73
C VAL A 287 14.02 -2.79 26.12
N GLU A 288 15.06 -2.38 25.38
CA GLU A 288 15.57 -1.05 25.56
C GLU A 288 14.72 0.00 24.85
N PHE A 289 14.52 1.13 25.53
CA PHE A 289 13.98 2.34 24.94
C PHE A 289 14.96 3.52 25.08
N GLY A 290 15.49 4.01 23.95
CA GLY A 290 16.48 5.09 23.92
C GLY A 290 16.06 6.32 23.11
N GLN A 291 16.76 7.44 23.33
CA GLN A 291 16.58 8.67 22.54
C GLN A 291 17.40 8.71 21.24
N ASN A 292 18.18 7.66 20.97
CA ASN A 292 19.06 7.61 19.81
C ASN A 292 18.39 6.82 18.68
N ASP A 293 18.86 7.06 17.46
CA ASP A 293 18.46 6.29 16.29
C ASP A 293 18.72 4.79 16.49
N ILE A 294 17.93 3.99 15.77
CA ILE A 294 18.03 2.53 15.73
C ILE A 294 19.46 2.10 15.42
N LYS A 295 19.89 1.02 16.09
CA LYS A 295 21.26 0.54 16.09
C LYS A 295 21.48 -0.53 15.01
N TYR A 296 21.33 -0.16 13.73
CA TYR A 296 21.49 -1.10 12.61
C TYR A 296 22.85 -1.80 12.61
N ASP A 297 23.93 -1.10 12.95
CA ASP A 297 25.27 -1.70 13.06
C ASP A 297 25.28 -2.91 14.00
N TYR A 298 24.56 -2.84 15.12
CA TYR A 298 24.50 -3.93 16.09
C TYR A 298 23.64 -5.09 15.60
N PHE A 299 22.63 -4.82 14.77
CA PHE A 299 21.87 -5.87 14.09
C PHE A 299 22.76 -6.60 13.06
N MET A 300 23.60 -5.86 12.33
CA MET A 300 24.55 -6.40 11.36
C MET A 300 25.73 -7.13 12.00
N GLU A 301 26.08 -6.80 13.24
CA GLU A 301 27.15 -7.45 14.03
C GLU A 301 26.66 -8.64 14.88
N ASP A 302 25.43 -9.14 14.67
CA ASP A 302 24.80 -10.22 15.46
C ASP A 302 24.71 -9.90 16.97
N LEU A 303 24.52 -8.62 17.32
CA LEU A 303 24.36 -8.14 18.70
C LEU A 303 22.92 -7.72 19.04
N LEU A 304 22.02 -7.70 18.06
CA LEU A 304 20.64 -7.30 18.23
C LEU A 304 19.70 -8.29 17.55
N GLY A 305 18.80 -8.92 18.32
CA GLY A 305 17.92 -9.97 17.82
C GLY A 305 16.80 -9.43 16.95
N PHE A 306 16.16 -8.34 17.37
CA PHE A 306 14.97 -7.81 16.74
C PHE A 306 14.99 -6.28 16.60
N VAL A 307 14.43 -5.79 15.49
CA VAL A 307 14.23 -4.36 15.21
C VAL A 307 12.88 -4.15 14.50
N TYR A 308 12.14 -3.12 14.90
CA TYR A 308 10.97 -2.65 14.17
C TYR A 308 11.33 -1.50 13.24
N GLU A 309 10.88 -1.59 11.99
CA GLU A 309 11.20 -0.63 10.95
C GLU A 309 10.17 -0.57 9.82
N TYR A 310 10.41 0.33 8.86
CA TYR A 310 9.81 0.22 7.54
C TYR A 310 10.37 -0.95 6.73
N SER A 311 9.53 -1.49 5.86
CA SER A 311 9.86 -2.61 4.99
C SER A 311 11.00 -2.30 4.01
N TYR A 312 11.22 -1.04 3.64
CA TYR A 312 12.27 -0.66 2.70
C TYR A 312 13.69 -0.81 3.28
N VAL A 313 13.83 -0.83 4.62
CA VAL A 313 15.13 -0.83 5.32
C VAL A 313 15.91 -2.12 5.05
N GLY A 314 15.24 -3.27 5.09
CA GLY A 314 15.89 -4.54 4.79
C GLY A 314 16.04 -4.83 3.30
N THR A 315 15.26 -4.17 2.44
CA THR A 315 14.93 -4.67 1.09
C THR A 315 15.42 -3.81 -0.09
N VAL A 316 15.44 -2.47 0.03
CA VAL A 316 15.70 -1.57 -1.12
C VAL A 316 16.64 -0.40 -0.81
N ASP A 317 16.97 -0.14 0.46
CA ASP A 317 17.94 0.90 0.82
C ASP A 317 19.38 0.38 0.68
N THR A 318 20.27 1.17 0.05
CA THR A 318 21.72 0.88 -0.12
C THR A 318 22.50 0.63 1.18
N SER A 319 21.88 0.87 2.33
CA SER A 319 22.39 0.57 3.67
C SER A 319 21.80 -0.71 4.31
N GLY A 320 20.90 -1.40 3.60
CA GLY A 320 20.05 -2.46 4.13
C GLY A 320 20.76 -3.74 4.51
N PHE A 321 20.08 -4.55 5.33
CA PHE A 321 20.61 -5.80 5.89
C PHE A 321 21.08 -6.80 4.82
N MET A 322 20.39 -6.85 3.67
CA MET A 322 20.81 -7.71 2.54
C MET A 322 22.20 -7.36 2.02
N TYR A 323 22.60 -6.08 2.03
CA TYR A 323 23.92 -5.66 1.55
C TYR A 323 25.06 -6.01 2.52
N ASN A 324 24.72 -6.48 3.72
CA ASN A 324 25.67 -6.80 4.78
C ASN A 324 25.69 -8.29 5.13
N ASP A 325 25.18 -9.15 4.24
CA ASP A 325 25.14 -10.62 4.38
C ASP A 325 24.48 -11.10 5.69
N VAL A 326 23.56 -10.31 6.25
CA VAL A 326 22.81 -10.69 7.45
C VAL A 326 21.71 -11.68 7.05
N ASP A 327 21.66 -12.83 7.72
CA ASP A 327 20.53 -13.76 7.58
C ASP A 327 19.36 -13.25 8.44
N PHE A 328 18.40 -12.56 7.82
CA PHE A 328 17.26 -11.96 8.50
C PHE A 328 15.92 -12.46 7.97
N ALA A 329 14.91 -12.44 8.85
CA ALA A 329 13.51 -12.62 8.50
C ALA A 329 12.75 -11.29 8.59
N ILE A 330 11.73 -11.16 7.75
CA ILE A 330 10.66 -10.17 7.84
C ILE A 330 9.46 -10.87 8.47
N LEU A 331 9.03 -10.37 9.62
CA LEU A 331 8.00 -10.99 10.45
C LEU A 331 6.93 -9.97 10.84
N PRO A 332 5.71 -10.45 11.14
CA PRO A 332 4.72 -9.64 11.83
C PRO A 332 5.07 -9.48 13.31
N CYS A 333 4.49 -8.44 13.93
CA CYS A 333 4.47 -8.35 15.39
C CYS A 333 3.75 -9.58 15.96
N PRO A 334 4.26 -10.20 17.04
CA PRO A 334 3.63 -11.36 17.66
C PRO A 334 2.17 -11.08 18.07
N ALA A 335 1.34 -12.12 17.96
CA ALA A 335 -0.08 -12.01 18.25
C ALA A 335 -0.33 -11.66 19.72
N GLY A 336 -1.15 -10.64 19.94
CA GLY A 336 -1.66 -10.28 21.27
C GLY A 336 -2.85 -11.12 21.70
N PRO A 337 -3.23 -11.08 22.98
CA PRO A 337 -4.29 -11.92 23.56
C PRO A 337 -5.69 -11.63 23.00
N SER A 338 -5.91 -10.47 22.38
CA SER A 338 -7.19 -10.10 21.76
C SER A 338 -7.20 -10.34 20.24
N ALA A 339 -6.09 -10.82 19.65
CA ALA A 339 -5.99 -11.07 18.22
C ALA A 339 -6.60 -12.40 17.78
N GLU A 340 -7.00 -12.44 16.52
CA GLU A 340 -7.16 -13.69 15.78
C GLU A 340 -5.76 -14.15 15.31
N TYR A 341 -5.27 -15.25 15.85
CA TYR A 341 -3.94 -15.76 15.50
C TYR A 341 -3.83 -16.07 14.00
N GLY A 342 -2.68 -15.72 13.39
CA GLY A 342 -2.46 -15.88 11.95
C GLY A 342 -2.99 -14.73 11.10
N LYS A 343 -3.74 -13.78 11.69
CA LYS A 343 -4.21 -12.58 11.00
C LYS A 343 -3.21 -11.44 11.16
N TRP A 344 -2.12 -11.54 10.43
CA TRP A 344 -0.99 -10.63 10.50
C TRP A 344 -1.30 -9.30 9.83
N SER A 345 -0.90 -8.21 10.47
CA SER A 345 -1.14 -6.85 9.96
C SER A 345 0.10 -5.98 10.16
N ALA A 346 0.20 -4.96 9.32
CA ALA A 346 1.16 -3.88 9.41
C ALA A 346 0.41 -2.56 9.15
N TYR A 347 1.12 -1.45 9.11
CA TYR A 347 0.49 -0.20 8.69
C TYR A 347 1.09 0.32 7.40
N LEU A 348 0.21 0.91 6.59
CA LEU A 348 0.62 1.70 5.45
C LEU A 348 1.00 3.08 5.98
N GLY A 349 2.15 3.58 5.57
CA GLY A 349 2.72 4.81 6.10
C GLY A 349 2.53 6.01 5.18
N LEU A 350 3.04 7.16 5.61
CA LEU A 350 3.13 8.35 4.77
C LEU A 350 4.06 8.22 3.56
N ALA A 351 4.92 7.19 3.52
CA ALA A 351 5.93 7.03 2.48
C ALA A 351 5.36 6.48 1.16
N ASP A 352 4.18 5.86 1.20
CA ASP A 352 3.59 5.24 0.03
C ASP A 352 3.10 6.27 -0.98
N ARG A 353 3.22 5.90 -2.26
CA ARG A 353 2.94 6.72 -3.44
C ARG A 353 1.56 6.39 -3.99
N TYR A 354 0.72 7.41 -4.15
CA TYR A 354 -0.66 7.25 -4.56
C TYR A 354 -0.93 8.08 -5.80
N LEU A 355 -1.79 7.56 -6.66
CA LEU A 355 -2.25 8.28 -7.84
C LEU A 355 -3.63 8.87 -7.61
N THR A 356 -3.77 10.11 -8.07
CA THR A 356 -5.01 10.89 -8.04
C THR A 356 -5.20 11.60 -9.38
N ALA A 357 -6.44 11.90 -9.76
CA ALA A 357 -6.73 12.72 -10.94
C ALA A 357 -7.11 14.14 -10.53
N PRO A 358 -6.33 15.18 -10.89
CA PRO A 358 -6.71 16.57 -10.67
C PRO A 358 -8.08 16.91 -11.24
N ILE A 359 -8.81 17.82 -10.61
CA ILE A 359 -10.11 18.33 -11.11
C ILE A 359 -10.02 18.96 -12.51
N THR A 360 -8.81 19.38 -12.91
CA THR A 360 -8.50 19.92 -14.25
C THR A 360 -8.14 18.85 -15.28
N ALA A 361 -8.08 17.58 -14.90
CA ALA A 361 -7.77 16.48 -15.80
C ALA A 361 -8.92 16.25 -16.80
N ASP A 362 -8.56 15.75 -17.97
CA ASP A 362 -9.56 15.31 -18.95
C ASP A 362 -9.99 13.90 -18.59
N MET A 363 -11.16 13.78 -17.94
CA MET A 363 -11.63 12.49 -17.42
C MET A 363 -12.02 11.50 -18.51
N GLU A 364 -12.30 11.93 -19.74
CA GLU A 364 -12.54 11.00 -20.86
C GLU A 364 -11.23 10.29 -21.24
N ILE A 365 -10.12 11.04 -21.30
CA ILE A 365 -8.79 10.49 -21.54
C ILE A 365 -8.36 9.64 -20.34
N VAL A 366 -8.50 10.14 -19.10
CA VAL A 366 -8.13 9.38 -17.90
C VAL A 366 -8.87 8.05 -17.86
N ASN A 367 -10.19 8.05 -18.05
CA ASN A 367 -10.99 6.84 -18.06
C ASN A 367 -10.50 5.82 -19.12
N THR A 368 -10.23 6.30 -20.33
CA THR A 368 -9.75 5.44 -21.43
C THR A 368 -8.38 4.83 -21.14
N ILE A 369 -7.46 5.60 -20.57
CA ILE A 369 -6.07 5.19 -20.37
C ILE A 369 -5.89 4.34 -19.11
N LEU A 370 -6.63 4.63 -18.05
CA LEU A 370 -6.39 4.02 -16.74
C LEU A 370 -6.49 2.50 -16.81
N ASP A 371 -7.57 1.91 -17.34
CA ASP A 371 -7.73 0.45 -17.34
C ASP A 371 -6.64 -0.31 -18.10
N GLU A 372 -6.17 0.22 -19.23
CA GLU A 372 -5.09 -0.42 -19.99
C GLU A 372 -3.72 -0.21 -19.37
N LEU A 373 -3.45 1.00 -18.92
CA LEU A 373 -2.20 1.35 -18.25
C LEU A 373 -2.03 0.50 -16.98
N TYR A 374 -3.15 0.26 -16.31
CA TYR A 374 -3.26 -0.43 -15.04
C TYR A 374 -3.79 -1.88 -15.20
N ALA A 375 -3.81 -2.46 -16.40
CA ALA A 375 -4.06 -3.90 -16.53
C ALA A 375 -2.81 -4.71 -16.08
N PRO A 376 -2.98 -5.90 -15.47
CA PRO A 376 -1.90 -6.85 -15.23
C PRO A 376 -1.01 -7.02 -16.47
N LEU A 377 0.29 -7.19 -16.24
CA LEU A 377 1.23 -7.43 -17.34
C LEU A 377 1.21 -8.89 -17.81
N GLY A 378 0.70 -9.81 -17.00
CA GLY A 378 0.59 -11.25 -17.29
C GLY A 378 -0.78 -11.81 -16.93
N ASP A 379 -0.92 -13.13 -17.03
CA ASP A 379 -2.19 -13.83 -16.80
C ASP A 379 -2.62 -13.81 -15.33
N ASP A 380 -1.65 -13.72 -14.41
CA ASP A 380 -1.88 -13.56 -12.98
C ASP A 380 -1.79 -12.08 -12.58
N PRO A 381 -2.87 -11.47 -12.03
CA PRO A 381 -2.83 -10.09 -11.52
C PRO A 381 -1.84 -9.88 -10.37
N PHE A 382 -1.35 -10.95 -9.74
CA PHE A 382 -0.40 -10.90 -8.63
C PHE A 382 1.03 -11.31 -9.02
N GLU A 383 1.33 -11.56 -10.31
CA GLU A 383 2.68 -11.93 -10.79
C GLU A 383 3.77 -10.94 -10.34
N TRP A 384 3.42 -9.66 -10.18
CA TRP A 384 4.33 -8.64 -9.69
C TRP A 384 4.85 -8.98 -8.28
N ARG A 385 4.05 -9.60 -7.41
CA ARG A 385 4.46 -10.01 -6.05
C ARG A 385 5.64 -10.96 -6.11
N ASP A 386 5.67 -11.88 -7.07
CA ASP A 386 6.77 -12.83 -7.26
C ASP A 386 8.05 -12.11 -7.70
N VAL A 387 7.93 -11.11 -8.59
CA VAL A 387 9.07 -10.28 -9.00
C VAL A 387 9.66 -9.54 -7.80
N TYR A 388 8.82 -9.00 -6.92
CA TYR A 388 9.28 -8.36 -5.69
C TYR A 388 9.83 -9.37 -4.67
N ALA A 389 9.19 -10.53 -4.51
CA ALA A 389 9.63 -11.59 -3.62
C ALA A 389 11.08 -12.00 -3.94
N ASN A 390 11.33 -12.31 -5.21
CA ASN A 390 12.64 -12.75 -5.70
C ASN A 390 13.74 -11.68 -5.58
N ARG A 391 13.39 -10.40 -5.60
CA ARG A 391 14.37 -9.31 -5.52
C ARG A 391 14.67 -8.89 -4.08
N ASN A 392 13.68 -8.94 -3.20
CA ASN A 392 13.71 -8.18 -1.94
C ASN A 392 13.70 -9.07 -0.69
N PHE A 393 13.51 -10.38 -0.83
CA PHE A 393 13.38 -11.28 0.31
C PHE A 393 14.42 -12.41 0.24
N LEU A 394 15.03 -12.71 1.39
CA LEU A 394 15.99 -13.81 1.52
C LEU A 394 15.30 -15.18 1.67
N HIS A 395 14.06 -15.17 2.19
CA HIS A 395 13.28 -16.35 2.53
C HIS A 395 11.87 -16.24 1.97
N GLU A 396 11.32 -17.35 1.47
CA GLU A 396 9.96 -17.41 0.90
C GLU A 396 8.91 -17.12 1.97
N GLU A 397 9.10 -17.64 3.18
CA GLU A 397 8.22 -17.44 4.34
C GLU A 397 8.10 -15.95 4.70
N SER A 398 9.19 -15.18 4.57
CA SER A 398 9.15 -13.73 4.76
C SER A 398 8.29 -13.03 3.71
N ALA A 399 8.35 -13.46 2.44
CA ALA A 399 7.53 -12.89 1.38
C ALA A 399 6.04 -13.22 1.59
N ASP A 400 5.71 -14.45 1.98
CA ASP A 400 4.34 -14.86 2.28
C ASP A 400 3.74 -14.08 3.46
N LEU A 401 4.50 -13.93 4.55
CA LEU A 401 4.09 -13.13 5.70
C LEU A 401 3.94 -11.65 5.33
N TYR A 402 4.83 -11.15 4.47
CA TYR A 402 4.76 -9.78 3.99
C TYR A 402 3.47 -9.49 3.24
N TRP A 403 3.10 -10.35 2.29
CA TRP A 403 1.87 -10.15 1.52
C TRP A 403 0.61 -10.31 2.37
N GLN A 404 0.63 -11.21 3.36
CA GLN A 404 -0.44 -11.28 4.36
C GLN A 404 -0.58 -9.99 5.17
N MET A 405 0.54 -9.42 5.64
CA MET A 405 0.52 -8.13 6.34
C MET A 405 0.02 -7.00 5.45
N TYR A 406 0.42 -7.00 4.17
CA TYR A 406 0.04 -5.99 3.17
C TYR A 406 -1.45 -6.01 2.86
N ASP A 407 -2.02 -7.19 2.70
CA ASP A 407 -3.46 -7.36 2.42
C ASP A 407 -4.33 -6.98 3.64
N ASN A 408 -3.78 -7.07 4.85
CA ASN A 408 -4.45 -6.70 6.10
C ASN A 408 -3.96 -5.35 6.67
N ALA A 409 -3.17 -4.60 5.92
CA ALA A 409 -2.55 -3.40 6.45
C ALA A 409 -3.60 -2.33 6.77
N GLN A 410 -3.30 -1.46 7.73
CA GLN A 410 -4.19 -0.36 8.08
C GLN A 410 -3.51 1.00 7.85
N PRO A 411 -4.28 2.02 7.46
CA PRO A 411 -3.84 3.39 7.51
C PRO A 411 -3.33 3.83 8.90
N ASP A 412 -2.13 4.41 8.96
CA ASP A 412 -1.57 4.96 10.20
C ASP A 412 -2.28 6.23 10.71
N TYR A 413 -2.90 7.00 9.81
CA TYR A 413 -3.45 8.33 10.08
C TYR A 413 -2.49 9.25 10.86
N TYR A 414 -1.19 9.20 10.53
CA TYR A 414 -0.12 9.83 11.31
C TYR A 414 -0.38 11.29 11.68
N LEU A 415 -1.00 12.09 10.79
CA LEU A 415 -1.32 13.49 11.07
C LEU A 415 -2.20 13.70 12.31
N ALA A 416 -3.01 12.71 12.67
CA ALA A 416 -3.82 12.69 13.87
C ALA A 416 -3.15 11.91 15.01
N THR A 417 -2.65 10.70 14.76
CA THR A 417 -2.15 9.78 15.80
C THR A 417 -0.87 10.27 16.48
N GLN A 418 0.00 11.01 15.77
CA GLN A 418 1.25 11.56 16.30
C GLN A 418 1.06 12.50 17.52
N LYS A 419 -0.18 12.92 17.81
CA LYS A 419 -0.50 13.72 19.00
C LYS A 419 -0.43 12.91 20.29
N PHE A 420 -0.47 11.58 20.20
CA PHE A 420 -0.36 10.70 21.36
C PHE A 420 1.04 10.77 21.97
N GLN A 421 1.12 10.81 23.29
CA GLN A 421 2.39 11.04 24.00
C GLN A 421 3.16 9.75 24.28
N TRP A 422 3.54 9.00 23.23
CA TRP A 422 4.24 7.71 23.33
C TRP A 422 5.42 7.75 24.28
N GLY A 423 6.35 8.69 24.07
CA GLY A 423 7.54 8.78 24.91
C GLY A 423 7.22 9.01 26.39
N SER A 424 6.17 9.75 26.74
CA SER A 424 5.75 9.95 28.13
C SER A 424 5.19 8.68 28.76
N VAL A 425 4.42 7.91 27.99
CA VAL A 425 3.84 6.63 28.42
C VAL A 425 4.94 5.59 28.64
N LEU A 426 5.84 5.43 27.67
CA LEU A 426 6.90 4.42 27.72
C LEU A 426 7.93 4.72 28.82
N ARG A 427 8.22 6.00 29.08
CA ARG A 427 9.06 6.43 30.22
C ARG A 427 8.33 6.36 31.57
N GLY A 428 7.04 6.04 31.59
CA GLY A 428 6.23 6.00 32.80
C GLY A 428 6.01 7.37 33.46
N THR A 429 6.22 8.49 32.74
CA THR A 429 5.95 9.83 33.27
C THR A 429 4.46 10.16 33.29
N THR A 430 3.65 9.37 32.58
CA THR A 430 2.19 9.39 32.62
C THR A 430 1.65 7.96 32.52
N THR A 431 0.41 7.74 32.97
CA THR A 431 -0.27 6.45 32.76
C THR A 431 -0.88 6.38 31.36
N VAL A 432 -1.12 5.18 30.85
CA VAL A 432 -1.80 4.98 29.56
C VAL A 432 -3.16 5.67 29.55
N THR A 433 -3.95 5.51 30.61
CA THR A 433 -5.27 6.14 30.73
C THR A 433 -5.17 7.67 30.72
N ALA A 434 -4.24 8.26 31.48
CA ALA A 434 -4.09 9.70 31.52
C ALA A 434 -3.60 10.27 30.17
N ALA A 435 -2.72 9.56 29.46
CA ALA A 435 -2.27 9.95 28.13
C ALA A 435 -3.42 9.92 27.10
N ILE A 436 -4.24 8.87 27.10
CA ILE A 436 -5.40 8.76 26.22
C ILE A 436 -6.39 9.90 26.52
N ASP A 437 -6.77 10.09 27.78
CA ASP A 437 -7.72 11.14 28.16
C ASP A 437 -7.22 12.56 27.81
N ALA A 438 -5.91 12.81 27.89
CA ALA A 438 -5.33 14.09 27.56
C ALA A 438 -5.23 14.37 26.05
N THR A 439 -5.29 13.33 25.19
CA THR A 439 -4.99 13.47 23.76
C THR A 439 -6.18 13.14 22.85
N LYS A 440 -7.15 12.34 23.30
CA LYS A 440 -8.26 11.85 22.47
C LYS A 440 -9.03 12.95 21.73
N ASP A 441 -9.34 14.06 22.41
CA ASP A 441 -10.07 15.18 21.80
C ASP A 441 -9.23 15.86 20.71
N SER A 442 -7.92 16.01 20.96
CA SER A 442 -7.00 16.61 19.97
C SER A 442 -6.73 15.70 18.78
N ILE A 443 -6.76 14.38 18.98
CA ILE A 443 -6.68 13.38 17.91
C ILE A 443 -7.97 13.47 17.08
N GLN A 444 -9.14 13.49 17.72
CA GLN A 444 -10.41 13.63 17.01
C GLN A 444 -10.49 14.95 16.23
N GLU A 445 -10.06 16.07 16.81
CA GLU A 445 -10.01 17.36 16.11
C GLU A 445 -9.11 17.29 14.85
N ALA A 446 -7.99 16.57 14.93
CA ALA A 446 -7.14 16.35 13.76
C ALA A 446 -7.75 15.39 12.74
N LEU A 447 -8.49 14.36 13.17
CA LEU A 447 -9.24 13.51 12.25
C LEU A 447 -10.31 14.32 11.52
N ASP A 448 -11.06 15.15 12.24
CA ASP A 448 -12.09 15.99 11.67
C ASP A 448 -11.49 16.97 10.67
N LYS A 449 -10.47 17.73 11.08
CA LYS A 449 -9.82 18.72 10.22
C LYS A 449 -9.16 18.15 8.96
N ASN A 450 -8.48 17.01 9.08
CA ASN A 450 -7.64 16.49 8.01
C ASN A 450 -8.31 15.40 7.17
N PHE A 451 -9.42 14.81 7.62
CA PHE A 451 -10.02 13.67 6.93
C PHE A 451 -11.55 13.73 6.83
N ASN A 452 -12.27 14.16 7.87
CA ASN A 452 -13.75 14.15 7.84
C ASN A 452 -14.36 15.42 7.23
N ASP A 453 -13.77 16.60 7.46
CA ASP A 453 -14.31 17.88 7.02
C ASP A 453 -13.91 18.19 5.56
N PHE A 454 -14.44 17.39 4.65
CA PHE A 454 -14.29 17.53 3.21
C PHE A 454 -15.21 18.62 2.66
N VAL A 455 -14.68 19.54 1.84
CA VAL A 455 -15.50 20.51 1.08
C VAL A 455 -16.04 19.80 -0.16
N LYS A 456 -17.36 19.59 -0.20
CA LYS A 456 -18.07 19.10 -1.40
C LYS A 456 -18.13 20.15 -2.50
#